data_AF-A0A010RZC7-F1
#
_entry.id   AF-A0A010RZC7-F1
#
_cell.length_a   1.000
_cell.length_b   1.000
_cell.length_c   1.000
_cell.angle_alpha   90.00
_cell.angle_beta   90.00
_cell.angle_gamma   90.00
#
_symmetry.space_group_name_H-M   'P 1'
#
loop_
_entity.id
_entity.type
_entity.pdbx_description
1 polymer ?
#
loop_
_entity_poly.entity_id
_entity_poly.type
_entity_poly.pdbx_seq_one_letter_code
_entity_poly.pdbx_strand_id
1 'polypeptide(L)'
;MTNLSKAHYTENRYMDASINCNLKNPTLENILQALYVLIYGVTETLKYPRGYHVRTRFTDHMTSSEYSAHINNFYKNKSKYTPQRMTIIENDDTGVHHHHAIILNDKLDRKSSLQYLHAKLKKNGKLNDYSIICPKHDRYGHSLASAEDLDSYFKWMTYLAKTRSKPDRHQLWSGSRLLTSMLKDWRRSGKPDLRIIKSTYDAANSAEFDLSTYLV
;
A
#
# COMPACT_ATOMS: atom_id res chain seq x y z
N MET A 1 -12.13 -25.07 15.44
CA MET A 1 -11.78 -23.73 14.91
C MET A 1 -12.96 -23.26 14.09
N THR A 2 -13.73 -22.30 14.61
CA THR A 2 -14.93 -21.78 13.94
C THR A 2 -14.52 -21.02 12.68
N ASN A 3 -15.05 -21.45 11.53
CA ASN A 3 -14.94 -20.76 10.24
C ASN A 3 -15.67 -19.42 10.37
N LEU A 4 -14.97 -18.38 10.84
CA LEU A 4 -15.38 -17.00 10.62
C LEU A 4 -15.33 -16.80 9.10
N SER A 5 -16.49 -16.84 8.44
CA SER A 5 -16.60 -16.37 7.06
C SER A 5 -15.93 -15.00 6.99
N LYS A 6 -14.80 -14.89 6.30
CA LYS A 6 -14.09 -13.61 6.17
C LYS A 6 -15.11 -12.61 5.59
N ALA A 7 -15.39 -11.53 6.33
CA ALA A 7 -16.39 -10.56 5.91
C ALA A 7 -16.05 -10.04 4.51
N HIS A 8 -16.97 -10.30 3.57
CA HIS A 8 -16.87 -9.80 2.22
C HIS A 8 -17.49 -8.41 2.17
N TYR A 9 -16.76 -7.47 1.60
CA TYR A 9 -17.25 -6.14 1.32
C TYR A 9 -17.72 -6.08 -0.13
N THR A 10 -18.85 -5.41 -0.38
CA THR A 10 -19.51 -5.38 -1.71
C THR A 10 -19.90 -3.99 -2.18
N GLU A 11 -19.62 -2.95 -1.39
CA GLU A 11 -19.93 -1.58 -1.78
C GLU A 11 -18.77 -0.98 -2.59
N ASN A 12 -19.09 -0.01 -3.45
CA ASN A 12 -18.11 0.66 -4.32
C ASN A 12 -17.43 1.87 -3.68
N ARG A 13 -17.74 2.14 -2.41
CA ARG A 13 -17.11 3.18 -1.58
C ARG A 13 -16.67 2.53 -0.28
N TYR A 14 -15.62 3.02 0.37
CA TYR A 14 -15.20 2.59 1.70
C TYR A 14 -14.66 3.80 2.45
N MET A 15 -15.26 4.15 3.60
CA MET A 15 -14.96 5.41 4.31
C MET A 15 -15.01 6.62 3.35
N ASP A 16 -16.08 6.69 2.56
CA ASP A 16 -16.32 7.68 1.50
C ASP A 16 -15.33 7.71 0.32
N ALA A 17 -14.27 6.90 0.32
CA ALA A 17 -13.36 6.80 -0.82
C ALA A 17 -13.91 5.81 -1.84
N SER A 18 -13.86 6.15 -3.13
CA SER A 18 -14.24 5.23 -4.19
C SER A 18 -13.26 4.04 -4.26
N ILE A 19 -13.77 2.82 -4.40
CA ILE A 19 -12.95 1.60 -4.49
C ILE A 19 -13.37 0.70 -5.66
N ASN A 20 -12.49 -0.20 -6.09
CA ASN A 20 -12.75 -1.19 -7.13
C ASN A 20 -13.47 -2.43 -6.57
N CYS A 21 -14.61 -2.21 -5.91
CA CYS A 21 -15.44 -3.25 -5.31
C CYS A 21 -16.91 -3.07 -5.73
N ASN A 22 -17.64 -4.18 -5.86
CA ASN A 22 -19.08 -4.22 -6.06
C ASN A 22 -19.59 -5.65 -5.80
N LEU A 23 -20.90 -5.87 -5.87
CA LEU A 23 -21.51 -7.21 -5.78
C LEU A 23 -20.89 -8.22 -6.77
N LYS A 24 -20.45 -7.78 -7.95
CA LYS A 24 -19.80 -8.65 -8.94
C LYS A 24 -18.31 -8.87 -8.65
N ASN A 25 -17.68 -8.08 -7.79
CA ASN A 25 -16.26 -8.12 -7.45
C ASN A 25 -16.05 -7.84 -5.96
N PRO A 26 -16.51 -8.74 -5.07
CA PRO A 26 -16.36 -8.55 -3.63
C PRO A 26 -14.89 -8.57 -3.20
N THR A 27 -14.60 -7.85 -2.13
CA THR A 27 -13.25 -7.75 -1.55
C THR A 27 -13.21 -8.27 -0.12
N LEU A 28 -12.04 -8.68 0.36
CA LEU A 28 -11.86 -8.98 1.78
C LEU A 28 -11.73 -7.69 2.59
N GLU A 29 -12.64 -7.47 3.55
CA GLU A 29 -12.67 -6.24 4.33
C GLU A 29 -11.38 -6.02 5.14
N ASN A 30 -10.77 -7.09 5.67
CA ASN A 30 -9.53 -6.99 6.43
C ASN A 30 -8.34 -6.48 5.59
N ILE A 31 -8.32 -6.77 4.28
CA ILE A 31 -7.31 -6.27 3.35
C ILE A 31 -7.63 -4.82 2.97
N LEU A 32 -8.91 -4.49 2.76
CA LEU A 32 -9.33 -3.10 2.55
C LEU A 32 -8.92 -2.20 3.72
N GLN A 33 -9.17 -2.64 4.96
CA GLN A 33 -8.77 -1.92 6.17
C GLN A 33 -7.26 -1.69 6.24
N ALA A 34 -6.46 -2.71 5.91
CA ALA A 34 -5.00 -2.58 5.92
C ALA A 34 -4.50 -1.64 4.82
N LEU A 35 -5.07 -1.69 3.61
CA LEU A 35 -4.78 -0.72 2.55
C LEU A 35 -5.15 0.71 2.96
N TYR A 36 -6.32 0.87 3.56
CA TYR A 36 -6.82 2.17 4.02
C TYR A 36 -5.88 2.78 5.08
N VAL A 37 -5.49 2.02 6.10
CA VAL A 37 -4.55 2.49 7.12
C VAL A 37 -3.15 2.75 6.54
N LEU A 38 -2.68 1.92 5.60
CA LEU A 38 -1.40 2.17 4.91
C LEU A 38 -1.42 3.50 4.14
N ILE A 39 -2.54 3.82 3.50
CA ILE A 39 -2.62 4.93 2.55
C ILE A 39 -3.02 6.23 3.22
N TYR A 40 -3.94 6.24 4.19
CA TYR A 40 -4.36 7.48 4.84
C TYR A 40 -3.72 7.70 6.21
N GLY A 41 -3.31 6.64 6.89
CA GLY A 41 -2.67 6.75 8.20
C GLY A 41 -1.15 6.82 8.10
N VAL A 42 -0.54 5.79 7.51
CA VAL A 42 0.92 5.64 7.50
C VAL A 42 1.60 6.71 6.65
N THR A 43 0.96 7.22 5.59
CA THR A 43 1.51 8.30 4.75
C THR A 43 1.78 9.57 5.53
N GLU A 44 1.02 9.86 6.59
CA GLU A 44 1.21 11.04 7.45
C GLU A 44 2.58 11.04 8.15
N THR A 45 3.20 9.87 8.27
CA THR A 45 4.56 9.72 8.82
C THR A 45 5.67 10.00 7.78
N LEU A 46 5.32 10.33 6.53
CA LEU A 46 6.24 10.54 5.42
C LEU A 46 6.04 11.91 4.78
N LYS A 47 7.12 12.69 4.66
CA LYS A 47 7.05 14.06 4.12
C LYS A 47 6.78 14.14 2.61
N TYR A 48 7.20 13.13 1.84
CA TYR A 48 7.04 13.08 0.38
C TYR A 48 6.64 11.68 -0.06
N PRO A 49 5.43 11.19 0.30
CA PRO A 49 5.04 9.82 0.06
C PRO A 49 4.76 9.58 -1.42
N ARG A 50 5.30 8.49 -1.97
CA ARG A 50 4.96 7.98 -3.30
C ARG A 50 4.69 6.49 -3.25
N GLY A 51 3.56 6.08 -3.83
CA GLY A 51 3.04 4.72 -3.84
C GLY A 51 3.44 3.93 -5.08
N TYR A 52 3.69 2.63 -4.89
CA TYR A 52 4.08 1.69 -5.92
C TYR A 52 3.35 0.37 -5.75
N HIS A 53 2.94 -0.23 -6.87
CA HIS A 53 2.58 -1.64 -6.91
C HIS A 53 3.77 -2.45 -7.42
N VAL A 54 4.22 -3.41 -6.63
CA VAL A 54 5.25 -4.37 -7.05
C VAL A 54 4.64 -5.76 -7.06
N ARG A 55 4.79 -6.49 -8.16
CA ARG A 55 4.50 -7.93 -8.22
C ARG A 55 5.84 -8.67 -8.21
N THR A 56 5.94 -9.72 -7.40
CA THR A 56 7.11 -10.60 -7.38
C THR A 56 6.68 -12.06 -7.37
N ARG A 57 7.54 -12.92 -7.95
CA ARG A 57 7.48 -14.36 -7.76
C ARG A 57 8.76 -14.83 -7.10
N PHE A 58 8.61 -15.44 -5.93
CA PHE A 58 9.75 -15.94 -5.16
C PHE A 58 10.23 -17.26 -5.75
N THR A 59 11.51 -17.56 -5.54
CA THR A 59 12.02 -18.93 -5.62
C THR A 59 11.80 -19.63 -4.27
N ASP A 60 12.14 -20.91 -4.20
CA ASP A 60 12.25 -21.66 -2.94
C ASP A 60 13.33 -21.11 -1.98
N HIS A 61 14.25 -20.28 -2.49
CA HIS A 61 15.30 -19.61 -1.70
C HIS A 61 14.88 -18.27 -1.08
N MET A 62 13.58 -17.93 -1.08
CA MET A 62 13.11 -16.70 -0.44
C MET A 62 11.72 -16.82 0.18
N THR A 63 11.65 -16.56 1.47
CA THR A 63 10.41 -16.42 2.23
C THR A 63 9.91 -14.96 2.26
N SER A 64 8.63 -14.76 2.62
CA SER A 64 8.09 -13.40 2.81
C SER A 64 8.82 -12.63 3.91
N SER A 65 9.27 -13.30 4.96
CA SER A 65 10.06 -12.70 6.05
C SER A 65 11.43 -12.23 5.57
N GLU A 66 12.11 -13.02 4.74
CA GLU A 66 13.40 -12.62 4.15
C GLU A 66 13.24 -11.49 3.15
N TYR A 67 12.21 -11.52 2.30
CA TYR A 67 11.89 -10.38 1.43
C TYR A 67 11.69 -9.10 2.24
N SER A 68 10.95 -9.21 3.34
CA SER A 68 10.72 -8.12 4.31
C SER A 68 12.04 -7.59 4.91
N ALA A 69 12.96 -8.48 5.25
CA ALA A 69 14.28 -8.10 5.76
C ALA A 69 15.13 -7.43 4.67
N HIS A 70 15.13 -7.96 3.44
CA HIS A 70 15.87 -7.39 2.32
C HIS A 70 15.43 -5.97 1.98
N ILE A 71 14.13 -5.74 1.87
CA ILE A 71 13.61 -4.39 1.60
C ILE A 71 13.97 -3.43 2.74
N ASN A 72 13.75 -3.83 3.99
CA ASN A 72 14.04 -2.99 5.14
C ASN A 72 15.54 -2.66 5.23
N ASN A 73 16.41 -3.66 5.09
CA ASN A 73 17.86 -3.47 5.20
C ASN A 73 18.40 -2.61 4.05
N PHE A 74 17.89 -2.79 2.83
CA PHE A 74 18.29 -1.96 1.70
C PHE A 74 18.04 -0.47 1.95
N TYR A 75 16.81 -0.10 2.35
CA TYR A 75 16.46 1.31 2.58
C TYR A 75 17.00 1.86 3.90
N LYS A 76 17.15 1.03 4.95
CA LYS A 76 17.87 1.43 6.16
C LYS A 76 19.32 1.79 5.86
N ASN A 77 20.00 1.01 5.02
CA ASN A 77 21.39 1.27 4.68
C ASN A 77 21.52 2.47 3.73
N LYS A 78 20.69 2.51 2.68
CA LYS A 78 20.73 3.53 1.63
C LYS A 78 20.24 4.90 2.11
N SER A 79 19.09 4.95 2.76
CA SER A 79 18.33 6.19 2.99
C SER A 79 17.95 6.42 4.46
N LYS A 80 18.39 5.56 5.37
CA LYS A 80 18.19 5.68 6.83
C LYS A 80 16.73 5.67 7.28
N TYR A 81 15.84 5.00 6.55
CA TYR A 81 14.45 4.76 6.98
C TYR A 81 13.95 3.37 6.58
N THR A 82 12.80 2.99 7.12
CA THR A 82 12.10 1.76 6.74
C THR A 82 10.90 2.09 5.88
N PRO A 83 10.80 1.57 4.64
CA PRO A 83 9.67 1.83 3.77
C PRO A 83 8.41 1.17 4.33
N GLN A 84 7.27 1.72 3.95
CA GLN A 84 5.98 1.25 4.43
C GLN A 84 5.37 0.37 3.35
N ARG A 85 4.80 -0.76 3.76
CA ARG A 85 4.26 -1.70 2.79
C ARG A 85 3.14 -2.57 3.34
N MET A 86 2.37 -3.07 2.41
CA MET A 86 1.49 -4.22 2.57
C MET A 86 1.82 -5.23 1.47
N THR A 87 1.71 -6.51 1.77
CA THR A 87 1.93 -7.62 0.84
C THR A 87 0.72 -8.53 0.88
N ILE A 88 0.20 -8.89 -0.28
CA ILE A 88 -0.93 -9.81 -0.46
C ILE A 88 -0.40 -10.99 -1.26
N ILE A 89 -0.67 -12.19 -0.77
CA ILE A 89 -0.28 -13.44 -1.41
C ILE A 89 -1.48 -13.92 -2.22
N GLU A 90 -1.22 -14.26 -3.47
CA GLU A 90 -2.18 -14.77 -4.44
C GLU A 90 -1.62 -16.04 -5.06
N ASN A 91 -2.42 -17.10 -5.05
CA ASN A 91 -2.09 -18.35 -5.71
C ASN A 91 -3.02 -18.51 -6.92
N ASP A 92 -2.44 -18.67 -8.10
CA ASP A 92 -3.17 -18.94 -9.34
C ASP A 92 -2.51 -20.10 -10.11
N ASP A 93 -3.03 -20.40 -11.30
CA ASP A 93 -2.55 -21.50 -12.15
C ASP A 93 -1.07 -21.34 -12.59
N THR A 94 -0.51 -20.14 -12.44
CA THR A 94 0.87 -19.81 -12.77
C THR A 94 1.80 -19.76 -11.53
N GLY A 95 1.26 -20.11 -10.35
CA GLY A 95 1.97 -20.22 -9.08
C GLY A 95 1.67 -19.09 -8.09
N VAL A 96 2.56 -18.95 -7.10
CA VAL A 96 2.40 -17.98 -6.01
C VAL A 96 2.97 -16.61 -6.39
N HIS A 97 2.11 -15.61 -6.42
CA HIS A 97 2.46 -14.20 -6.62
C HIS A 97 2.34 -13.43 -5.33
N HIS A 98 3.28 -12.52 -5.14
CA HIS A 98 3.26 -11.57 -4.04
C HIS A 98 3.03 -10.18 -4.62
N HIS A 99 1.92 -9.57 -4.24
CA HIS A 99 1.57 -8.21 -4.62
C HIS A 99 1.87 -7.29 -3.45
N HIS A 100 2.73 -6.31 -3.67
CA HIS A 100 3.17 -5.36 -2.67
C HIS A 100 2.63 -3.98 -2.99
N ALA A 101 1.89 -3.38 -2.05
CA ALA A 101 1.71 -1.94 -2.00
C ALA A 101 2.89 -1.38 -1.20
N ILE A 102 3.75 -0.58 -1.82
CA ILE A 102 4.95 -0.01 -1.18
C ILE A 102 4.87 1.51 -1.26
N ILE A 103 5.14 2.19 -0.14
CA ILE A 103 5.22 3.64 -0.05
C ILE A 103 6.65 4.01 0.33
N LEU A 104 7.26 4.86 -0.50
CA LEU A 104 8.61 5.39 -0.34
C LEU A 104 8.58 6.90 -0.10
N ASN A 105 9.69 7.45 0.36
CA ASN A 105 9.93 8.89 0.37
C ASN A 105 10.56 9.33 -0.96
N ASP A 106 9.81 10.03 -1.80
CA ASP A 106 10.13 10.37 -3.19
C ASP A 106 11.36 11.29 -3.36
N LYS A 107 11.73 12.03 -2.30
CA LYS A 107 12.97 12.82 -2.28
C LYS A 107 14.22 11.95 -2.11
N LEU A 108 14.09 10.79 -1.47
CA LEU A 108 15.22 9.90 -1.15
C LEU A 108 15.28 8.70 -2.09
N ASP A 109 14.11 8.16 -2.46
CA ASP A 109 13.96 6.91 -3.17
C ASP A 109 12.82 6.95 -4.18
N ARG A 110 13.13 6.47 -5.37
CA ARG A 110 12.20 6.42 -6.50
C ARG A 110 12.08 4.99 -7.04
N LYS A 111 11.26 4.83 -8.08
CA LYS A 111 11.12 3.59 -8.86
C LYS A 111 12.45 2.87 -9.15
N SER A 112 13.50 3.62 -9.49
CA SER A 112 14.83 3.06 -9.80
C SER A 112 15.46 2.31 -8.61
N SER A 113 15.22 2.76 -7.38
CA SER A 113 15.69 2.07 -6.18
C SER A 113 15.01 0.71 -6.00
N LEU A 114 13.69 0.64 -6.28
CA LEU A 114 12.96 -0.62 -6.30
C LEU A 114 13.46 -1.52 -7.42
N GLN A 115 13.67 -0.97 -8.63
CA GLN A 115 14.21 -1.72 -9.76
C GLN A 115 15.57 -2.34 -9.41
N TYR A 116 16.47 -1.55 -8.84
CA TYR A 116 17.79 -2.01 -8.42
C TYR A 116 17.72 -3.13 -7.37
N LEU A 117 16.93 -2.93 -6.30
CA LEU A 117 16.75 -3.93 -5.25
C LEU A 117 16.25 -5.26 -5.83
N HIS A 118 15.19 -5.22 -6.63
CA HIS A 118 14.58 -6.43 -7.17
C HIS A 118 15.45 -7.09 -8.24
N ALA A 119 16.18 -6.32 -9.05
CA ALA A 119 17.18 -6.86 -9.98
C ALA A 119 18.28 -7.62 -9.23
N LYS A 120 18.76 -7.08 -8.10
CA LYS A 120 19.74 -7.74 -7.23
C LYS A 120 19.19 -9.03 -6.63
N LEU A 121 17.95 -9.03 -6.13
CA LEU A 121 17.30 -10.23 -5.61
C LEU A 121 17.13 -11.30 -6.69
N LYS A 122 16.73 -10.92 -7.90
CA LYS A 122 16.63 -11.83 -9.05
C LYS A 122 17.99 -12.41 -9.43
N LYS A 123 19.02 -11.57 -9.56
CA LYS A 123 20.40 -11.99 -9.87
C LYS A 123 20.93 -12.99 -8.84
N ASN A 124 20.54 -12.85 -7.57
CA ASN A 124 20.93 -13.73 -6.49
C ASN A 124 20.05 -14.99 -6.36
N GLY A 125 19.22 -15.31 -7.35
CA GLY A 125 18.37 -16.51 -7.35
C GLY A 125 17.23 -16.48 -6.34
N LYS A 126 16.85 -15.31 -5.80
CA LYS A 126 15.76 -15.17 -4.82
C LYS A 126 14.39 -14.88 -5.44
N LEU A 127 14.39 -14.37 -6.66
CA LEU A 127 13.20 -14.05 -7.43
C LEU A 127 13.23 -14.78 -8.77
N ASN A 128 12.13 -15.43 -9.12
CA ASN A 128 11.89 -15.91 -10.49
C ASN A 128 11.64 -14.71 -11.42
N ASP A 129 10.72 -13.83 -11.01
CA ASP A 129 10.43 -12.59 -11.72
C ASP A 129 9.95 -11.47 -10.79
N TYR A 130 9.92 -10.26 -11.34
CA TYR A 130 9.29 -9.12 -10.70
C TYR A 130 8.81 -8.11 -11.76
N SER A 131 7.83 -7.30 -11.38
CA SER A 131 7.38 -6.15 -12.14
C SER A 131 7.00 -5.01 -11.21
N ILE A 132 7.48 -3.80 -11.50
CA ILE A 132 7.04 -2.58 -10.80
C ILE A 132 6.00 -1.91 -11.68
N ILE A 133 4.76 -2.02 -11.26
CA ILE A 133 3.58 -1.57 -11.98
C ILE A 133 3.26 -0.18 -11.46
N CYS A 134 3.17 0.77 -12.40
CA CYS A 134 2.83 2.16 -12.14
C CYS A 134 1.47 2.46 -12.77
N PRO A 135 0.72 3.44 -12.26
CA PRO A 135 -0.53 3.83 -12.90
C PRO A 135 -0.23 4.40 -14.31
N LYS A 136 -1.21 4.27 -15.23
CA LYS A 136 -1.03 4.74 -16.61
C LYS A 136 -0.68 6.23 -16.71
N HIS A 137 -1.17 7.04 -15.78
CA HIS A 137 -0.98 8.49 -15.75
C HIS A 137 0.34 8.93 -15.09
N ASP A 138 1.03 8.06 -14.34
CA ASP A 138 2.31 8.39 -13.71
C ASP A 138 3.28 7.20 -13.78
N ARG A 139 4.21 7.25 -14.74
CA ARG A 139 5.22 6.20 -14.97
C ARG A 139 6.26 6.08 -13.84
N TYR A 140 6.32 7.06 -12.94
CA TYR A 140 7.31 7.15 -11.87
C TYR A 140 6.81 6.68 -10.51
N GLY A 141 5.53 6.29 -10.40
CA GLY A 141 4.87 5.88 -9.15
C GLY A 141 3.77 6.87 -8.80
N HIS A 142 2.79 6.50 -7.98
CA HIS A 142 1.63 7.36 -7.71
C HIS A 142 1.95 8.37 -6.60
N SER A 143 1.80 9.67 -6.85
CA SER A 143 1.90 10.70 -5.81
C SER A 143 0.88 10.43 -4.70
N LEU A 144 1.22 10.73 -3.44
CA LEU A 144 0.34 10.56 -2.27
C LEU A 144 0.27 11.87 -1.46
N ALA A 145 0.47 13.00 -2.13
CA ALA A 145 0.62 14.31 -1.50
C ALA A 145 -0.73 14.94 -1.14
N SER A 146 -1.76 14.81 -1.99
CA SER A 146 -3.09 15.37 -1.77
C SER A 146 -4.14 14.30 -1.43
N ALA A 147 -5.31 14.73 -0.97
CA ALA A 147 -6.45 13.84 -0.73
C ALA A 147 -6.90 13.09 -2.00
N GLU A 148 -6.91 13.77 -3.15
CA GLU A 148 -7.28 13.18 -4.44
C GLU A 148 -6.27 12.12 -4.88
N ASP A 149 -4.99 12.39 -4.66
CA ASP A 149 -3.89 11.46 -4.92
C ASP A 149 -4.03 10.18 -4.08
N LEU A 150 -4.34 10.33 -2.79
CA LEU A 150 -4.57 9.20 -1.89
C LEU A 150 -5.80 8.38 -2.30
N ASP A 151 -6.91 9.04 -2.64
CA ASP A 151 -8.13 8.39 -3.10
C ASP A 151 -7.91 7.61 -4.40
N SER A 152 -7.20 8.20 -5.36
CA SER A 152 -6.85 7.56 -6.61
C SER A 152 -5.96 6.34 -6.38
N TYR A 153 -4.94 6.45 -5.52
CA TYR A 153 -4.07 5.33 -5.17
C TYR A 153 -4.80 4.24 -4.39
N PHE A 154 -5.66 4.60 -3.43
CA PHE A 154 -6.47 3.65 -2.68
C PHE A 154 -7.40 2.88 -3.61
N LYS A 155 -8.16 3.60 -4.46
CA LYS A 155 -8.99 3.00 -5.49
C LYS A 155 -8.19 2.02 -6.32
N TRP A 156 -7.04 2.44 -6.84
CA TRP A 156 -6.16 1.57 -7.62
C TRP A 156 -5.79 0.32 -6.83
N MET A 157 -5.21 0.42 -5.64
CA MET A 157 -4.72 -0.73 -4.88
C MET A 157 -5.81 -1.68 -4.35
N THR A 158 -7.07 -1.24 -4.25
CA THR A 158 -8.18 -2.12 -3.80
C THR A 158 -8.43 -3.32 -4.71
N TYR A 159 -7.96 -3.31 -5.97
CA TYR A 159 -8.08 -4.51 -6.81
C TYR A 159 -7.35 -5.71 -6.20
N LEU A 160 -6.31 -5.50 -5.40
CA LEU A 160 -5.57 -6.56 -4.73
C LEU A 160 -6.44 -7.36 -3.74
N ALA A 161 -7.49 -6.73 -3.20
CA ALA A 161 -8.41 -7.32 -2.24
C ALA A 161 -9.53 -8.15 -2.89
N LYS A 162 -9.65 -8.17 -4.23
CA LYS A 162 -10.75 -8.84 -4.95
C LYS A 162 -10.69 -10.36 -4.76
N THR A 163 -11.82 -10.96 -4.41
CA THR A 163 -11.92 -12.40 -4.12
C THR A 163 -12.33 -13.22 -5.36
N ARG A 164 -13.16 -12.66 -6.25
CA ARG A 164 -13.76 -13.40 -7.38
C ARG A 164 -12.75 -13.90 -8.40
N SER A 165 -11.67 -13.16 -8.63
CA SER A 165 -10.66 -13.51 -9.63
C SER A 165 -9.62 -14.52 -9.13
N LYS A 166 -9.80 -15.09 -7.93
CA LYS A 166 -8.78 -15.92 -7.28
C LYS A 166 -9.32 -17.32 -7.02
N PRO A 167 -8.68 -18.38 -7.57
CA PRO A 167 -9.19 -19.75 -7.50
C PRO A 167 -9.26 -20.26 -6.06
N ASP A 168 -8.28 -19.86 -5.23
CA ASP A 168 -8.28 -20.11 -3.80
C ASP A 168 -8.73 -18.85 -3.05
N ARG A 169 -9.89 -18.90 -2.39
CA ARG A 169 -10.45 -17.78 -1.59
C ARG A 169 -9.58 -17.39 -0.38
N HIS A 170 -8.41 -18.02 -0.23
CA HIS A 170 -7.43 -17.80 0.82
C HIS A 170 -6.39 -16.76 0.39
N GLN A 171 -6.76 -15.48 0.42
CA GLN A 171 -5.76 -14.41 0.46
C GLN A 171 -5.20 -14.27 1.87
N LEU A 172 -3.87 -14.22 1.95
CA LEU A 172 -3.12 -13.84 3.13
C LEU A 172 -2.47 -12.49 2.87
N TRP A 173 -2.33 -11.69 3.93
CA TRP A 173 -1.60 -10.44 3.84
C TRP A 173 -0.64 -10.27 5.01
N SER A 174 0.43 -9.52 4.76
CA SER A 174 1.38 -9.06 5.78
C SER A 174 1.70 -7.59 5.56
N GLY A 175 2.14 -6.90 6.60
CA GLY A 175 2.44 -5.46 6.57
C GLY A 175 3.79 -5.12 7.18
N SER A 176 4.21 -3.87 7.02
CA SER A 176 5.26 -3.31 7.88
C SER A 176 4.81 -3.32 9.35
N ARG A 177 5.79 -3.25 10.27
CA ARG A 177 5.50 -3.19 11.72
C ARG A 177 4.63 -1.99 12.07
N LEU A 178 4.91 -0.83 11.46
CA LEU A 178 4.13 0.40 11.67
C LEU A 178 2.69 0.22 11.20
N LEU A 179 2.47 -0.30 9.98
CA LEU A 179 1.13 -0.59 9.47
C LEU A 179 0.36 -1.51 10.41
N THR A 180 0.99 -2.60 10.86
CA THR A 180 0.34 -3.58 11.73
C THR A 180 -0.06 -2.97 13.07
N SER A 181 0.80 -2.11 13.65
CA SER A 181 0.49 -1.38 14.88
C SER A 181 -0.66 -0.39 14.67
N MET A 182 -0.55 0.48 13.67
CA MET A 182 -1.56 1.50 13.38
C MET A 182 -2.92 0.88 13.06
N LEU A 183 -2.95 -0.25 12.35
CA LEU A 183 -4.21 -0.95 12.07
C LEU A 183 -4.87 -1.49 13.34
N LYS A 184 -4.08 -2.01 14.28
CA LYS A 184 -4.58 -2.47 15.58
C LYS A 184 -5.16 -1.29 16.38
N ASP A 185 -4.42 -0.18 16.45
CA ASP A 185 -4.84 1.00 17.19
C ASP A 185 -6.09 1.64 16.57
N TRP A 186 -6.12 1.79 15.24
CA TRP A 186 -7.26 2.30 14.50
C TRP A 186 -8.54 1.46 14.72
N ARG A 187 -8.43 0.12 14.69
CA ARG A 187 -9.55 -0.78 15.01
C ARG A 187 -10.02 -0.61 16.46
N ARG A 188 -9.09 -0.49 17.41
CA ARG A 188 -9.41 -0.28 18.84
C ARG A 188 -10.13 1.05 19.06
N SER A 189 -9.79 2.08 18.30
CA SER A 189 -10.42 3.41 18.36
C SER A 189 -11.76 3.51 17.63
N GLY A 190 -12.36 2.38 17.21
CA GLY A 190 -13.67 2.38 16.54
C GLY A 190 -13.62 2.70 15.04
N LYS A 191 -12.45 2.56 14.39
CA LYS A 191 -12.26 2.80 12.95
C LYS A 191 -12.61 4.23 12.49
N PRO A 192 -12.06 5.30 13.12
CA PRO A 192 -12.35 6.68 12.71
C PRO A 192 -11.92 6.95 11.27
N ASP A 193 -12.59 7.86 10.56
CA ASP A 193 -12.22 8.23 9.20
C ASP A 193 -10.90 9.01 9.18
N LEU A 194 -9.86 8.37 8.61
CA LEU A 194 -8.52 8.93 8.46
C LEU A 194 -8.44 9.96 7.32
N ARG A 195 -9.42 10.01 6.40
CA ARG A 195 -9.46 11.01 5.31
C ARG A 195 -9.78 12.40 5.84
N ILE A 196 -10.69 12.48 6.82
CA ILE A 196 -11.09 13.75 7.43
C ILE A 196 -9.88 14.39 8.11
N ILE A 197 -9.10 13.62 8.87
CA ILE A 197 -7.91 14.12 9.58
C ILE A 197 -6.94 14.84 8.61
N LYS A 198 -6.73 14.27 7.43
CA LYS A 198 -5.84 14.87 6.43
C LYS A 198 -6.44 16.13 5.81
N SER A 199 -7.74 16.12 5.48
CA SER A 199 -8.41 17.31 4.94
C SER A 199 -8.35 18.52 5.89
N THR A 200 -8.45 18.28 7.21
CA THR A 200 -8.31 19.33 8.22
C THR A 200 -6.88 19.86 8.31
N TYR A 201 -5.88 18.99 8.17
CA TYR A 201 -4.48 19.38 8.17
C TYR A 201 -4.11 20.18 6.91
N ASP A 202 -4.55 19.76 5.73
CA ASP A 202 -4.30 20.46 4.47
C ASP A 202 -4.98 21.85 4.47
N ALA A 203 -6.22 21.94 4.98
CA ALA A 203 -6.93 23.21 5.14
C ALA A 203 -6.18 24.18 6.07
N ALA A 204 -5.70 23.70 7.23
CA ALA A 204 -4.95 24.54 8.17
C ALA A 204 -3.63 25.06 7.59
N ASN A 205 -2.86 24.22 6.87
CA ASN A 205 -1.61 24.65 6.24
C ASN A 205 -1.84 25.59 5.04
N SER A 206 -2.96 25.47 4.34
CA SER A 206 -3.31 26.40 3.26
C SER A 206 -3.71 27.78 3.77
N ALA A 207 -4.29 27.87 4.97
CA ALA A 207 -4.63 29.14 5.62
C ALA A 207 -3.40 29.87 6.19
N GLU A 208 -2.34 29.16 6.58
CA GLU A 208 -1.08 29.77 7.05
C GLU A 208 -0.22 30.35 5.90
N PHE A 209 -0.50 30.00 4.63
CA PHE A 209 0.27 30.47 3.46
C PHE A 209 -0.38 31.64 2.70
N ASP A 210 -1.49 32.20 3.20
CA ASP A 210 -2.08 33.40 2.63
C ASP A 210 -1.35 34.67 3.10
N LEU A 211 -0.21 34.96 2.45
CA LEU A 211 0.54 36.20 2.61
C LEU A 211 -0.15 37.41 1.93
N SER A 212 -1.35 37.26 1.36
CA SER A 212 -2.08 38.39 0.77
C SER A 212 -2.60 39.40 1.81
N THR A 213 -2.59 39.04 3.09
CA THR A 213 -2.99 39.92 4.20
C THR A 213 -1.88 40.82 4.79
N TYR A 214 -0.64 40.77 4.27
CA TYR A 214 0.48 41.57 4.80
C TYR A 214 1.08 42.59 3.81
N LEU A 215 0.37 42.91 2.71
CA LEU A 215 0.72 44.05 1.85
C LEU A 215 -0.44 45.07 1.88
N VAL A 216 -0.36 45.98 2.85
CA VAL A 216 -1.00 47.31 2.81
C VAL A 216 0.11 48.35 2.83
#